data_AF-A0A960T2Y7-F1
#
_entry.id   AF-A0A960T2Y7-F1
#
_cell.length_a   1.000
_cell.length_b   1.000
_cell.length_c   1.000
_cell.angle_alpha   90.00
_cell.angle_beta   90.00
_cell.angle_gamma   90.00
#
_symmetry.space_group_name_H-M   'P 1'
#
loop_
_entity.id
_entity.type
_entity.pdbx_description
1 polymer ?
#
loop_
_entity_poly.entity_id
_entity_poly.type
_entity_poly.pdbx_seq_one_letter_code
_entity_poly.pdbx_strand_id
1 'polypeptide(L)'
;RIHKQVSPFILRRKKEEVASDLPEKIEQLVWVEMSEAQRRFYENFLASAQAGILQKVASDGMGRHRMEVLETLLRLRQICCHPLLVGQLAEADCDSAKLRILRDDLETLMEEGKKVLVYSQFTSMLQLMKR
;
A
#
# COMPACT_ATOMS: atom_id res chain seq x y z
N ARG A 1 -0.44 7.86 -35.58
CA ARG A 1 0.10 6.71 -36.36
C ARG A 1 -0.20 5.38 -35.69
N ILE A 2 0.19 5.16 -34.43
CA ILE A 2 -0.08 3.91 -33.67
C ILE A 2 -1.58 3.60 -33.55
N HIS A 3 -2.42 4.58 -33.19
CA HIS A 3 -3.87 4.37 -33.04
C HIS A 3 -4.55 3.78 -34.31
N LYS A 4 -4.16 4.23 -35.51
CA LYS A 4 -4.70 3.72 -36.78
C LYS A 4 -4.26 2.27 -37.07
N GLN A 5 -3.06 1.90 -36.63
CA GLN A 5 -2.52 0.55 -36.83
C GLN A 5 -3.17 -0.47 -35.89
N VAL A 6 -3.51 -0.06 -34.66
CA VAL A 6 -4.07 -0.98 -33.64
C VAL A 6 -5.61 -1.00 -33.62
N SER A 7 -6.27 0.01 -34.18
CA SER A 7 -7.74 0.12 -34.21
C SER A 7 -8.49 -1.10 -34.78
N PRO A 8 -7.98 -1.86 -35.77
CA PRO A 8 -8.67 -3.07 -36.25
C PRO A 8 -8.67 -4.21 -35.22
N PHE A 9 -7.77 -4.17 -34.24
CA PHE A 9 -7.53 -5.25 -33.28
C PHE A 9 -7.95 -4.88 -31.85
N ILE A 10 -8.05 -3.59 -31.53
CA ILE A 10 -8.36 -3.10 -30.18
C ILE A 10 -9.59 -2.21 -30.21
N LEU A 11 -10.63 -2.63 -29.50
CA LEU A 11 -11.80 -1.81 -29.21
C LEU A 11 -11.65 -1.13 -27.85
N ARG A 12 -11.61 0.21 -27.85
CA ARG A 12 -11.57 1.02 -26.63
C ARG A 12 -12.72 2.02 -26.66
N ARG A 13 -13.50 2.08 -25.58
CA ARG A 13 -14.57 3.06 -25.36
C ARG A 13 -14.39 3.68 -23.97
N LYS A 14 -14.59 4.98 -23.85
CA LYS A 14 -14.63 5.68 -22.56
C LYS A 14 -16.03 5.56 -21.97
N LYS A 15 -16.15 5.64 -20.64
CA LYS A 15 -17.45 5.64 -19.96
C LYS A 15 -18.33 6.80 -20.43
N GLU A 16 -17.75 7.99 -20.58
CA GLU A 16 -18.40 9.19 -21.12
C GLU A 16 -19.00 9.00 -22.53
N GLU A 17 -18.41 8.12 -23.35
CA GLU A 17 -18.87 7.87 -24.72
C GLU A 17 -20.06 6.89 -24.78
N VAL A 18 -20.36 6.16 -23.69
CA VAL A 18 -21.34 5.07 -23.69
C VAL A 18 -22.38 5.13 -22.57
N ALA A 19 -22.13 5.90 -21.51
CA ALA A 19 -22.98 5.99 -20.34
C ALA A 19 -22.86 7.40 -19.73
N SER A 20 -23.62 8.33 -20.29
CA SER A 20 -23.63 9.75 -19.92
C SER A 20 -24.36 10.05 -18.61
N ASP A 21 -25.08 9.06 -18.07
CA ASP A 21 -25.79 9.11 -16.79
C ASP A 21 -24.89 8.78 -15.58
N LEU A 22 -23.68 8.29 -15.82
CA LEU A 22 -22.72 8.03 -14.75
C LEU A 22 -22.21 9.36 -14.15
N PRO A 23 -22.29 9.53 -12.83
CA PRO A 23 -21.67 10.68 -12.18
C PRO A 23 -20.14 10.63 -12.33
N GLU A 24 -19.51 11.80 -12.21
CA GLU A 24 -18.05 11.89 -12.23
C GLU A 24 -17.42 11.08 -11.10
N LYS A 25 -16.27 10.44 -11.40
CA LYS A 25 -15.51 9.72 -10.39
C LYS A 25 -14.75 10.72 -9.53
N ILE A 26 -15.08 10.78 -8.24
CA ILE A 26 -14.35 11.58 -7.26
C ILE A 26 -13.15 10.75 -6.76
N GLU A 27 -11.95 11.33 -6.85
CA GLU A 27 -10.72 10.76 -6.28
C GLU A 27 -10.23 11.67 -5.16
N GLN A 28 -9.98 11.08 -3.99
CA GLN A 28 -9.46 11.80 -2.82
C GLN A 28 -8.23 11.06 -2.29
N LEU A 29 -7.15 11.82 -2.08
CA LEU A 29 -5.94 11.32 -1.44
C LEU A 29 -5.99 11.66 0.05
N VAL A 30 -6.09 10.63 0.87
CA VAL A 30 -6.04 10.77 2.34
C VAL A 30 -4.60 10.58 2.80
N TRP A 31 -3.99 11.66 3.28
CA TRP A 31 -2.66 11.63 3.88
C TRP A 31 -2.77 11.13 5.31
N VAL A 32 -2.02 10.08 5.63
CA VAL A 32 -2.05 9.42 6.94
C VAL A 32 -0.67 9.50 7.56
N GLU A 33 -0.57 10.19 8.69
CA GLU A 33 0.63 10.20 9.50
C GLU A 33 0.75 8.89 10.29
N MET A 34 1.94 8.29 10.28
CA MET A 34 2.22 7.12 11.12
C MET A 34 2.12 7.52 12.59
N SER A 35 1.59 6.61 13.40
CA SER A 35 1.67 6.78 14.85
C SER A 35 3.10 6.68 15.33
N GLU A 36 3.36 7.17 16.55
CA GLU A 36 4.71 7.19 17.10
C GLU A 36 5.33 5.79 17.17
N ALA A 37 4.57 4.79 17.62
CA ALA A 37 5.02 3.40 17.68
C ALA A 37 5.35 2.84 16.28
N GLN A 38 4.46 3.06 15.31
CA GLN A 38 4.67 2.63 13.93
C GLN A 38 5.88 3.31 13.28
N ARG A 39 6.05 4.62 13.52
CA ARG A 39 7.18 5.41 13.02
C ARG A 39 8.50 4.92 13.61
N ARG A 40 8.59 4.73 14.93
CA ARG A 40 9.78 4.20 15.59
C ARG A 40 10.17 2.83 15.02
N PHE A 41 9.19 1.94 14.82
CA PHE A 41 9.45 0.63 14.22
C PHE A 41 9.95 0.75 12.78
N TYR A 42 9.34 1.61 11.97
CA TYR A 42 9.76 1.88 10.59
C TYR A 42 11.20 2.41 10.53
N GLU A 43 11.53 3.41 11.34
CA GLU A 43 12.86 4.04 11.37
C GLU A 43 13.94 3.07 11.85
N ASN A 44 13.66 2.27 12.88
CA ASN A 44 14.57 1.24 13.36
C ASN A 44 14.84 0.16 12.30
N PHE A 45 13.79 -0.30 11.62
CA PHE A 45 13.92 -1.27 10.53
C PHE A 45 14.74 -0.68 9.37
N LEU A 46 14.45 0.57 8.99
CA LEU A 46 15.17 1.27 7.93
C LEU A 46 16.66 1.42 8.24
N ALA A 47 17.00 1.88 9.44
CA ALA A 47 18.38 2.09 9.87
C ALA A 47 19.19 0.78 9.86
N SER A 48 18.60 -0.30 10.39
CA SER A 48 19.20 -1.63 10.40
C SER A 48 19.44 -2.16 8.98
N ALA A 49 18.43 -2.06 8.12
CA ALA A 49 18.53 -2.52 6.74
C ALA A 49 19.54 -1.70 5.92
N GLN A 50 19.57 -0.38 6.09
CA GLN A 50 20.53 0.50 5.41
C GLN A 50 21.97 0.16 5.79
N ALA A 51 22.26 -0.02 7.08
CA ALA A 51 23.60 -0.37 7.54
C ALA A 51 24.09 -1.69 6.91
N GLY A 52 23.23 -2.72 6.90
CA GLY A 52 23.57 -4.01 6.30
C GLY A 52 23.74 -3.96 4.78
N ILE A 53 22.85 -3.28 4.07
CA ILE A 53 22.89 -3.17 2.60
C ILE A 53 24.10 -2.34 2.16
N LEU A 54 24.38 -1.20 2.79
CA LEU A 54 25.49 -0.33 2.39
C LEU A 54 26.84 -1.05 2.51
N GLN A 55 27.03 -1.84 3.57
CA GLN A 55 28.25 -2.62 3.75
C GLN A 55 28.46 -3.64 2.62
N LYS A 56 27.40 -4.34 2.23
CA LYS A 56 27.43 -5.36 1.17
C LYS A 56 27.54 -4.76 -0.23
N VAL A 57 26.86 -3.65 -0.48
CA VAL A 57 26.96 -2.93 -1.77
C VAL A 57 28.37 -2.37 -1.98
N ALA A 58 29.03 -1.92 -0.91
CA ALA A 58 30.41 -1.45 -0.97
C ALA A 58 31.42 -2.57 -1.30
N SER A 59 31.16 -3.82 -0.87
CA SER A 59 32.05 -4.96 -1.16
C SER A 59 31.79 -5.60 -2.53
N ASP A 60 30.53 -5.85 -2.87
CA ASP A 60 30.15 -6.75 -3.97
C ASP A 60 29.39 -6.06 -5.12
N GLY A 61 29.10 -4.77 -4.97
CA GLY A 61 28.39 -3.96 -5.95
C GLY A 61 26.86 -4.13 -5.94
N MET A 62 26.14 -3.08 -6.35
CA MET A 62 24.67 -3.00 -6.29
C MET A 62 23.94 -4.15 -7.02
N GLY A 63 24.50 -4.61 -8.14
CA GLY A 63 23.88 -5.66 -8.96
C GLY A 63 23.65 -6.96 -8.20
N ARG A 64 24.55 -7.31 -7.27
CA ARG A 64 24.46 -8.55 -6.46
C ARG A 64 23.45 -8.44 -5.32
N HIS A 65 23.19 -7.24 -4.82
CA HIS A 65 22.30 -6.99 -3.67
C HIS A 65 20.94 -6.40 -4.03
N ARG A 66 20.62 -6.29 -5.32
CA ARG A 66 19.33 -5.74 -5.80
C ARG A 66 18.12 -6.44 -5.18
N MET A 67 18.16 -7.76 -5.00
CA MET A 67 17.05 -8.51 -4.41
C MET A 67 16.84 -8.16 -2.93
N GLU A 68 17.92 -7.97 -2.19
CA GLU A 68 17.89 -7.56 -0.78
C GLU A 68 17.28 -6.16 -0.63
N VAL A 69 17.66 -5.22 -1.50
CA VAL A 69 17.07 -3.87 -1.54
C VAL A 69 15.56 -3.94 -1.82
N LEU A 70 15.15 -4.73 -2.80
CA LEU A 70 13.73 -4.89 -3.14
C LEU A 70 12.94 -5.53 -2.00
N GLU A 71 13.53 -6.50 -1.30
CA GLU A 71 12.93 -7.08 -0.09
C GLU A 71 12.77 -6.02 1.01
N THR A 72 13.80 -5.22 1.29
CA THR A 72 13.70 -4.14 2.28
C THR A 72 12.60 -3.14 1.93
N LEU A 73 12.51 -2.71 0.67
CA LEU A 73 11.44 -1.82 0.22
C LEU A 73 10.05 -2.47 0.37
N LEU A 74 9.94 -3.76 0.08
CA LEU A 74 8.71 -4.52 0.30
C LEU A 74 8.31 -4.53 1.78
N ARG A 75 9.26 -4.78 2.68
CA ARG A 75 9.06 -4.78 4.13
C ARG A 75 8.66 -3.40 4.65
N LEU A 76 9.34 -2.33 4.21
CA LEU A 76 8.96 -0.96 4.56
C LEU A 76 7.52 -0.64 4.12
N ARG A 77 7.13 -1.04 2.90
CA ARG A 77 5.74 -0.90 2.43
C ARG A 77 4.73 -1.68 3.27
N GLN A 78 5.10 -2.87 3.73
CA GLN A 78 4.29 -3.67 4.65
C GLN A 78 4.12 -2.94 5.99
N ILE A 79 5.20 -2.41 6.57
CA ILE A 79 5.17 -1.65 7.83
C ILE A 79 4.25 -0.44 7.73
N CYS A 80 4.29 0.32 6.63
CA CYS A 80 3.38 1.44 6.40
C CYS A 80 1.90 1.01 6.39
N CYS A 81 1.60 -0.21 5.94
CA CYS A 81 0.24 -0.75 5.95
C CYS A 81 -0.15 -1.22 7.36
N HIS A 82 0.68 -2.08 7.97
CA HIS A 82 0.53 -2.52 9.35
C HIS A 82 1.82 -3.23 9.81
N PRO A 83 2.38 -2.90 10.99
CA PRO A 83 3.61 -3.54 11.49
C PRO A 83 3.55 -5.07 11.64
N LEU A 84 2.38 -5.65 11.91
CA LEU A 84 2.21 -7.12 12.02
C LEU A 84 2.48 -7.87 10.71
N LEU A 85 2.46 -7.18 9.56
CA LEU A 85 2.72 -7.83 8.27
C LEU A 85 4.17 -8.30 8.12
N VAL A 86 5.10 -7.80 8.95
CA VAL A 86 6.49 -8.28 8.97
C VAL A 86 6.76 -9.31 10.07
N GLY A 87 5.77 -9.64 10.92
CA GLY A 87 5.81 -10.76 11.86
C GLY A 87 6.77 -10.63 13.04
N GLN A 88 7.29 -9.43 13.32
CA GLN A 88 8.33 -9.19 14.34
C GLN A 88 7.80 -8.61 15.66
N LEU A 89 6.48 -8.42 15.78
CA LEU A 89 5.88 -7.74 16.91
C LEU A 89 4.68 -8.52 17.45
N ALA A 90 4.44 -8.41 18.75
CA ALA A 90 3.20 -8.88 19.36
C ALA A 90 2.03 -7.96 18.95
N GLU A 91 0.83 -8.55 18.80
CA GLU A 91 -0.39 -7.85 18.35
C GLU A 91 -0.76 -6.67 19.25
N ALA A 92 -0.52 -6.79 20.56
CA ALA A 92 -0.79 -5.74 21.55
C ALA A 92 0.09 -4.49 21.39
N ASP A 93 1.28 -4.62 20.79
CA ASP A 93 2.24 -3.52 20.65
C ASP A 93 2.19 -2.86 19.26
N CYS A 94 1.23 -3.28 18.42
CA CYS A 94 1.15 -2.87 17.03
C CYS A 94 0.00 -1.90 16.79
N ASP A 95 0.34 -0.62 16.61
CA ASP A 95 -0.59 0.36 16.05
C ASP A 95 -0.44 0.47 14.52
N SER A 96 -1.54 0.72 13.82
CA SER A 96 -1.57 1.03 12.39
C SER A 96 -2.45 2.26 12.18
N ALA A 97 -1.80 3.39 11.91
CA ALA A 97 -2.51 4.65 11.68
C ALA A 97 -3.47 4.55 10.49
N LYS A 98 -3.07 3.85 9.43
CA LYS A 98 -3.90 3.65 8.24
C LYS A 98 -5.13 2.78 8.53
N LEU A 99 -4.97 1.72 9.33
CA LEU A 99 -6.10 0.86 9.70
C LEU A 99 -7.08 1.59 10.62
N ARG A 100 -6.58 2.40 11.54
CA ARG A 100 -7.41 3.21 12.44
C ARG A 100 -8.29 4.19 11.67
N ILE A 101 -7.69 5.03 10.83
CA ILE A 101 -8.44 6.01 10.01
C ILE A 101 -9.43 5.29 9.09
N LEU A 102 -9.02 4.18 8.46
CA LEU A 102 -9.92 3.40 7.63
C LEU A 102 -11.13 2.87 8.42
N ARG A 103 -10.95 2.47 9.68
CA ARG A 103 -12.04 2.01 10.53
C ARG A 103 -13.02 3.15 10.82
N ASP A 104 -12.51 4.31 11.22
CA ASP A 104 -13.31 5.51 11.50
C ASP A 104 -14.14 5.91 10.26
N ASP A 105 -13.52 5.90 9.07
CA ASP A 105 -14.18 6.20 7.79
C ASP A 105 -15.26 5.16 7.45
N LEU A 106 -14.95 3.86 7.64
CA LEU A 106 -15.89 2.78 7.34
C LEU A 106 -17.09 2.79 8.26
N GLU A 107 -16.91 3.05 9.56
CA GLU A 107 -18.01 3.18 10.53
C GLU A 107 -18.98 4.28 10.09
N THR A 108 -18.46 5.46 9.75
CA THR A 108 -19.27 6.57 9.23
C THR A 108 -20.04 6.19 7.97
N LEU A 109 -19.39 5.56 6.99
CA LEU A 109 -20.02 5.16 5.74
C LEU A 109 -21.07 4.06 5.93
N MET A 110 -20.87 3.17 6.91
CA MET A 110 -21.82 2.10 7.24
C MET A 110 -23.06 2.65 7.94
N GLU A 111 -22.92 3.64 8.83
CA GLU A 111 -24.05 4.35 9.44
C GLU A 111 -24.91 5.07 8.39
N GLU A 112 -24.29 5.60 7.33
CA GLU A 112 -24.97 6.18 6.18
C GLU A 112 -25.58 5.14 5.21
N GLY A 113 -25.39 3.83 5.47
CA GLY A 113 -25.92 2.75 4.64
C GLY A 113 -25.21 2.56 3.29
N LYS A 114 -23.99 3.10 3.13
CA LYS A 114 -23.21 2.98 1.89
C LYS A 114 -22.48 1.64 1.81
N LYS A 115 -22.28 1.14 0.58
CA LYS A 115 -21.46 -0.05 0.31
C LYS A 115 -20.05 0.36 -0.07
N VAL A 116 -19.05 -0.28 0.53
CA VAL A 116 -17.63 0.04 0.33
C VAL A 116 -16.86 -1.17 -0.16
N LEU A 117 -15.92 -0.95 -1.09
CA LEU A 117 -14.97 -1.96 -1.55
C LEU A 117 -13.55 -1.55 -1.15
N VAL A 118 -12.88 -2.38 -0.37
CA VAL A 118 -11.49 -2.15 0.06
C VAL A 118 -10.55 -3.08 -0.70
N TYR A 119 -9.49 -2.51 -1.26
CA TYR A 119 -8.43 -3.23 -1.97
C TYR A 119 -7.10 -3.08 -1.23
N SER A 120 -6.30 -4.15 -1.23
CA SER A 120 -4.93 -4.15 -0.74
C SER A 120 -4.06 -5.07 -1.60
N GLN A 121 -2.80 -4.68 -1.81
CA GLN A 121 -1.81 -5.53 -2.46
C GLN A 121 -1.30 -6.66 -1.55
N PHE A 122 -1.52 -6.54 -0.23
CA PHE A 122 -1.13 -7.54 0.76
C PHE A 122 -2.37 -8.30 1.23
N THR A 123 -2.51 -9.57 0.84
CA THR A 123 -3.64 -10.42 1.26
C THR A 123 -3.67 -10.62 2.78
N SER A 124 -2.52 -10.68 3.43
CA SER A 124 -2.39 -10.71 4.88
C SER A 124 -2.96 -9.44 5.56
N MET A 125 -2.90 -8.27 4.91
CA MET A 125 -3.57 -7.07 5.43
C MET A 125 -5.08 -7.24 5.43
N LEU A 126 -5.65 -7.80 4.36
CA LEU A 126 -7.08 -8.10 4.30
C LEU A 126 -7.50 -9.13 5.35
N GLN A 127 -6.60 -10.05 5.73
CA GLN A 127 -6.87 -10.98 6.82
C GLN A 127 -6.83 -10.30 8.19
N LEU A 128 -5.87 -9.38 8.42
CA LEU A 128 -5.83 -8.57 9.65
C LEU A 128 -7.09 -7.72 9.80
N MET A 129 -7.61 -7.16 8.71
CA MET A 129 -8.84 -6.35 8.72
C MET A 129 -10.12 -7.14 9.04
N LYS A 130 -10.12 -8.46 8.82
CA LYS A 130 -11.29 -9.31 9.09
C LYS A 130 -11.40 -9.75 10.56
N ARG A 131 -10.32 -9.58 11.32
CA ARG A 131 -10.30 -9.85 12.75
C ARG A 131 -11.02 -8.73 13.49
#